data_AF-A0A418Y853-F1
#
_entry.id   AF-A0A418Y853-F1
#
_cell.length_a   1.000
_cell.length_b   1.000
_cell.length_c   1.000
_cell.angle_alpha   90.00
_cell.angle_beta   90.00
_cell.angle_gamma   90.00
#
_symmetry.space_group_name_H-M   'P 1'
#
loop_
_entity.id
_entity.type
_entity.pdbx_description
1 polymer ?
#
loop_
_entity_poly.entity_id
_entity_poly.type
_entity_poly.pdbx_seq_one_letter_code
_entity_poly.pdbx_strand_id
1 'polypeptide(L)'
;MKIVRKTLLLTAMAASIAIGGMGSARADAFAQSILVINNFRLLNSSGTPFNVSDFAMLTGTNDAHATGSLNGTFANGAQSFGILSGINPDVAQQTVGLPNPPLAENDFSPFPAPPGVPGTFGYADQNLSGSAITVGDVPAGALAQTRADASLAMNGMASGNSDVGTSTTFSFVMGAEDTMTIAFEANPYTQAHVSADGAPTTNANARLSWSINIVDMTTGLSVFSFAPDELNGASNVSRTDGFPGTTTYDPGTLNFSATTGMLSVDSTYQITIQHNTLANALQNQAVPEPATLAIFGLGVLGLGTIGRRRFSTDPKHFDSNQRLPR
;
A
#
# COMPACT_ATOMS: atom_id res chain seq x y z
N MET A 1 38.78 -29.32 45.23
CA MET A 1 38.28 -29.42 43.84
C MET A 1 36.75 -29.16 43.71
N LYS A 2 36.15 -28.24 44.49
CA LYS A 2 34.69 -27.93 44.46
C LYS A 2 34.34 -26.50 44.02
N ILE A 3 35.33 -25.62 43.85
CA ILE A 3 35.13 -24.19 43.56
C ILE A 3 34.93 -23.92 42.06
N VAL A 4 35.63 -24.66 41.19
CA VAL A 4 35.60 -24.46 39.72
C VAL A 4 34.23 -24.80 39.10
N ARG A 5 33.42 -25.68 39.73
CA ARG A 5 32.10 -26.06 39.22
C ARG A 5 31.05 -24.94 39.38
N LYS A 6 31.19 -24.08 40.40
CA LYS A 6 30.22 -23.00 40.66
C LYS A 6 30.41 -21.81 39.74
N THR A 7 31.66 -21.45 39.42
CA THR A 7 31.98 -20.33 38.51
C THR A 7 31.58 -20.62 37.06
N LEU A 8 31.68 -21.88 36.62
CA LEU A 8 31.32 -22.31 35.26
C LEU A 8 29.79 -22.34 35.02
N LEU A 9 29.02 -22.71 36.05
CA LEU A 9 27.56 -22.63 36.02
C LEU A 9 27.04 -21.19 36.04
N LEU A 10 27.70 -20.30 36.79
CA LEU A 10 27.32 -18.88 36.83
C LEU A 10 27.59 -18.15 35.49
N THR A 11 28.68 -18.48 34.80
CA THR A 11 29.01 -17.88 33.49
C THR A 11 28.13 -18.41 32.36
N ALA A 12 27.73 -19.68 32.40
CA ALA A 12 26.77 -20.25 31.45
C ALA A 12 25.36 -19.62 31.61
N MET A 13 24.90 -19.40 32.85
CA MET A 13 23.61 -18.74 33.10
C MET A 13 23.60 -17.25 32.69
N ALA A 14 24.70 -16.53 32.93
CA ALA A 14 24.85 -15.14 32.50
C ALA A 14 24.87 -14.99 30.96
N ALA A 15 25.50 -15.94 30.25
CA ALA A 15 25.52 -15.95 28.79
C ALA A 15 24.14 -16.28 28.18
N SER A 16 23.35 -17.17 28.79
CA SER A 16 21.98 -17.46 28.33
C SER A 16 20.99 -16.32 28.57
N ILE A 17 21.19 -15.49 29.59
CA ILE A 17 20.36 -14.30 29.83
C ILE A 17 20.71 -13.17 28.83
N ALA A 18 21.98 -13.07 28.42
CA ALA A 18 22.42 -12.07 27.44
C ALA A 18 21.90 -12.33 26.01
N ILE A 19 21.63 -13.60 25.64
CA ILE A 19 21.10 -13.96 24.31
C ILE A 19 19.56 -13.83 24.26
N GLY A 20 18.86 -13.99 25.39
CA GLY A 20 17.39 -13.87 25.45
C GLY A 20 16.85 -12.43 25.44
N GLY A 21 17.71 -11.42 25.61
CA GLY A 21 17.32 -10.01 25.65
C GLY A 21 17.50 -9.24 24.34
N MET A 22 18.03 -9.88 23.28
CA MET A 22 18.12 -9.27 21.97
C MET A 22 16.77 -9.37 21.26
N GLY A 23 15.85 -8.46 21.60
CA GLY A 23 14.66 -8.23 20.78
C GLY A 23 15.11 -7.92 19.35
N SER A 24 14.60 -8.68 18.39
CA SER A 24 14.73 -8.35 16.97
C SER A 24 14.24 -6.91 16.78
N ALA A 25 15.13 -6.03 16.29
CA ALA A 25 14.78 -4.65 15.95
C ALA A 25 13.53 -4.68 15.05
N ARG A 26 12.43 -4.09 15.53
CA ARG A 26 11.17 -4.05 14.82
C ARG A 26 11.09 -2.74 14.09
N ALA A 27 10.98 -2.83 12.78
CA ALA A 27 10.72 -1.67 11.96
C ALA A 27 9.28 -1.76 11.46
N ASP A 28 8.49 -0.75 11.81
CA ASP A 28 7.10 -0.62 11.41
C ASP A 28 7.02 0.31 10.21
N ALA A 29 6.44 -0.17 9.10
CA ALA A 29 6.16 0.62 7.93
C ALA A 29 4.68 0.53 7.58
N PHE A 30 4.03 1.68 7.38
CA PHE A 30 2.61 1.73 7.08
C PHE A 30 2.32 2.75 5.99
N ALA A 31 1.43 2.48 5.06
CA ALA A 31 0.97 3.45 4.08
C ALA A 31 -0.52 3.28 3.85
N GLN A 32 -1.24 4.38 3.74
CA GLN A 32 -2.65 4.41 3.39
C GLN A 32 -2.94 5.52 2.38
N SER A 33 -3.80 5.20 1.44
CA SER A 33 -4.25 6.07 0.39
C SER A 33 -5.75 5.90 0.19
N ILE A 34 -6.51 6.98 0.37
CA ILE A 34 -7.96 7.02 0.27
C ILE A 34 -8.34 8.20 -0.61
N LEU A 35 -9.23 7.97 -1.57
CA LEU A 35 -9.81 9.03 -2.38
C LEU A 35 -11.31 8.79 -2.50
N VAL A 36 -12.05 9.76 -1.96
CA VAL A 36 -13.50 9.84 -2.11
C VAL A 36 -13.80 10.99 -3.06
N ILE A 37 -14.41 10.69 -4.19
CA ILE A 37 -15.01 11.65 -5.11
C ILE A 37 -16.51 11.62 -4.89
N ASN A 38 -17.06 12.75 -4.48
CA ASN A 38 -18.47 12.90 -4.17
C ASN A 38 -19.16 13.84 -5.18
N ASN A 39 -20.43 13.58 -5.42
CA ASN A 39 -21.30 14.42 -6.25
C ASN A 39 -20.70 14.71 -7.65
N PHE A 40 -20.03 13.71 -8.25
CA PHE A 40 -19.44 13.83 -9.58
C PHE A 40 -20.53 13.92 -10.64
N ARG A 41 -20.49 15.00 -11.43
CA ARG A 41 -21.51 15.34 -12.42
C ARG A 41 -20.88 15.90 -13.68
N LEU A 42 -21.51 15.57 -14.81
CA LEU A 42 -21.27 16.20 -16.11
C LEU A 42 -22.44 17.13 -16.40
N LEU A 43 -22.16 18.43 -16.45
CA LEU A 43 -23.16 19.49 -16.61
C LEU A 43 -23.08 20.08 -18.02
N ASN A 44 -24.23 20.44 -18.57
CA ASN A 44 -24.34 21.19 -19.82
C ASN A 44 -24.07 22.70 -19.61
N SER A 45 -24.07 23.49 -20.67
CA SER A 45 -23.84 24.95 -20.59
C SER A 45 -24.86 25.71 -19.74
N SER A 46 -26.05 25.13 -19.52
CA SER A 46 -27.08 25.70 -18.63
C SER A 46 -26.83 25.38 -17.14
N GLY A 47 -25.80 24.60 -16.82
CA GLY A 47 -25.45 24.19 -15.45
C GLY A 47 -26.28 23.02 -14.91
N THR A 48 -27.11 22.40 -15.75
CA THR A 48 -27.88 21.19 -15.39
C THR A 48 -27.12 19.93 -15.78
N PRO A 49 -27.22 18.82 -15.01
CA PRO A 49 -26.58 17.58 -15.41
C PRO A 49 -27.14 17.06 -16.73
N PHE A 50 -26.26 16.57 -17.61
CA PHE A 50 -26.68 15.88 -18.82
C PHE A 50 -27.61 14.71 -18.48
N ASN A 51 -28.57 14.46 -19.35
CA ASN A 51 -29.41 13.26 -19.37
C ASN A 51 -28.92 12.33 -20.49
N VAL A 52 -29.20 11.02 -20.37
CA VAL A 52 -29.01 10.06 -21.47
C VAL A 52 -29.64 10.55 -22.79
N SER A 53 -30.80 11.25 -22.73
CA SER A 53 -31.46 11.79 -23.92
C SER A 53 -30.71 12.93 -24.62
N ASP A 54 -29.72 13.53 -23.95
CA ASP A 54 -28.92 14.62 -24.52
C ASP A 54 -27.82 14.10 -25.46
N PHE A 55 -27.68 12.78 -25.56
CA PHE A 55 -26.70 12.11 -26.41
C PHE A 55 -27.42 11.35 -27.53
N ALA A 56 -26.93 11.52 -28.77
CA ALA A 56 -27.35 10.69 -29.90
C ALA A 56 -26.80 9.26 -29.81
N MET A 57 -25.64 9.11 -29.17
CA MET A 57 -25.01 7.85 -28.82
C MET A 57 -24.40 8.00 -27.42
N LEU A 58 -24.58 7.00 -26.57
CA LEU A 58 -23.88 6.89 -25.30
C LEU A 58 -23.67 5.41 -24.97
N THR A 59 -22.41 4.98 -24.92
CA THR A 59 -22.05 3.59 -24.60
C THR A 59 -20.73 3.56 -23.86
N GLY A 60 -20.56 2.62 -22.93
CA GLY A 60 -19.34 2.52 -22.14
C GLY A 60 -19.46 1.53 -20.99
N THR A 61 -18.36 1.36 -20.28
CA THR A 61 -18.26 0.51 -19.09
C THR A 61 -17.78 1.31 -17.89
N ASN A 62 -18.15 0.85 -16.70
CA ASN A 62 -17.51 1.19 -15.44
C ASN A 62 -16.73 -0.05 -15.01
N ASP A 63 -15.41 0.07 -15.01
CA ASP A 63 -14.49 -0.99 -14.61
C ASP A 63 -13.89 -0.66 -13.25
N ALA A 64 -13.86 -1.61 -12.33
CA ALA A 64 -13.25 -1.45 -11.03
C ALA A 64 -12.36 -2.64 -10.68
N HIS A 65 -11.34 -2.37 -9.88
CA HIS A 65 -10.37 -3.36 -9.46
C HIS A 65 -9.81 -3.03 -8.08
N ALA A 66 -9.61 -4.06 -7.27
CA ALA A 66 -8.91 -3.97 -6.00
C ALA A 66 -7.85 -5.07 -5.91
N THR A 67 -6.72 -4.79 -5.27
CA THR A 67 -5.66 -5.76 -5.03
C THR A 67 -4.90 -5.47 -3.73
N GLY A 68 -4.83 -6.48 -2.86
CA GLY A 68 -3.89 -6.52 -1.75
C GLY A 68 -2.74 -7.48 -2.08
N SER A 69 -1.50 -7.12 -1.73
CA SER A 69 -0.36 -8.03 -1.81
C SER A 69 0.52 -8.01 -0.55
N LEU A 70 1.08 -9.18 -0.23
CA LEU A 70 2.02 -9.39 0.85
C LEU A 70 2.99 -10.51 0.49
N ASN A 71 4.28 -10.20 0.42
CA ASN A 71 5.36 -11.16 0.15
C ASN A 71 5.10 -12.05 -1.09
N GLY A 72 4.56 -11.46 -2.16
CA GLY A 72 4.21 -12.17 -3.39
C GLY A 72 2.92 -12.98 -3.33
N THR A 73 2.18 -12.95 -2.23
CA THR A 73 0.80 -13.44 -2.15
C THR A 73 -0.14 -12.31 -2.53
N PHE A 74 -1.16 -12.61 -3.33
CA PHE A 74 -2.13 -11.63 -3.84
C PHE A 74 -3.56 -12.03 -3.50
N ALA A 75 -4.38 -11.05 -3.18
CA ALA A 75 -5.83 -11.11 -3.26
C ALA A 75 -6.27 -10.04 -4.25
N ASN A 76 -7.08 -10.40 -5.25
CA ASN A 76 -7.55 -9.48 -6.28
C ASN A 76 -9.01 -9.73 -6.65
N GLY A 77 -9.69 -8.65 -7.01
CA GLY A 77 -11.07 -8.66 -7.46
C GLY A 77 -11.28 -7.63 -8.56
N ALA A 78 -12.22 -7.89 -9.45
CA ALA A 78 -12.60 -6.97 -10.51
C ALA A 78 -14.09 -7.10 -10.83
N GLN A 79 -14.70 -5.99 -11.25
CA GLN A 79 -16.07 -5.95 -11.75
C GLN A 79 -16.15 -4.99 -12.93
N SER A 80 -17.06 -5.27 -13.86
CA SER A 80 -17.31 -4.47 -15.06
C SER A 80 -18.80 -4.44 -15.36
N PHE A 81 -19.36 -3.24 -15.44
CA PHE A 81 -20.77 -3.03 -15.74
C PHE A 81 -20.95 -1.93 -16.78
N GLY A 82 -21.98 -2.03 -17.63
CA GLY A 82 -22.29 -0.95 -18.57
C GLY A 82 -22.70 0.33 -17.84
N ILE A 83 -22.31 1.50 -18.36
CA ILE A 83 -22.62 2.81 -17.73
C ILE A 83 -24.13 3.09 -17.59
N LEU A 84 -24.97 2.42 -18.38
CA LEU A 84 -26.43 2.52 -18.36
C LEU A 84 -27.11 1.29 -17.75
N SER A 85 -26.36 0.38 -17.13
CA SER A 85 -26.91 -0.88 -16.60
C SER A 85 -27.79 -0.71 -15.36
N GLY A 86 -27.71 0.44 -14.68
CA GLY A 86 -28.35 0.67 -13.38
C GLY A 86 -27.64 -0.05 -12.22
N ILE A 87 -26.52 -0.72 -12.48
CA ILE A 87 -25.68 -1.38 -11.49
C ILE A 87 -24.30 -0.72 -11.54
N ASN A 88 -23.69 -0.50 -10.38
CA ASN A 88 -22.35 0.03 -10.25
C ASN A 88 -21.42 -1.02 -9.64
N PRO A 89 -20.12 -0.99 -9.97
CA PRO A 89 -19.13 -1.87 -9.36
C PRO A 89 -18.87 -1.54 -7.89
N ASP A 90 -18.87 -2.59 -7.07
CA ASP A 90 -18.55 -2.66 -5.65
C ASP A 90 -17.73 -3.94 -5.47
N VAL A 91 -16.42 -3.81 -5.69
CA VAL A 91 -15.48 -4.94 -5.61
C VAL A 91 -15.22 -5.22 -4.14
N ALA A 92 -15.64 -6.41 -3.69
CA ALA A 92 -15.37 -6.88 -2.33
C ALA A 92 -13.91 -6.63 -1.91
N GLN A 93 -13.68 -6.18 -0.68
CA GLN A 93 -12.35 -5.83 -0.19
C GLN A 93 -11.34 -6.97 -0.40
N GLN A 94 -10.14 -6.60 -0.82
CA GLN A 94 -9.05 -7.51 -1.10
C GLN A 94 -8.00 -7.39 -0.01
N THR A 95 -7.72 -8.51 0.66
CA THR A 95 -6.86 -8.52 1.84
C THR A 95 -5.99 -9.74 1.89
N VAL A 96 -4.73 -9.53 2.29
CA VAL A 96 -3.74 -10.56 2.57
C VAL A 96 -2.99 -10.19 3.84
N GLY A 97 -2.64 -11.17 4.65
CA GLY A 97 -1.97 -10.95 5.93
C GLY A 97 -2.93 -10.87 7.11
N LEU A 98 -2.49 -10.28 8.23
CA LEU A 98 -3.30 -10.09 9.43
C LEU A 98 -3.15 -8.66 9.94
N PRO A 99 -4.22 -8.06 10.53
CA PRO A 99 -5.58 -8.58 10.60
C PRO A 99 -6.27 -8.70 9.21
N ASN A 100 -7.24 -9.60 9.10
CA ASN A 100 -7.96 -9.91 7.87
C ASN A 100 -9.48 -10.01 8.11
N PRO A 101 -10.29 -9.06 7.61
CA PRO A 101 -9.84 -7.78 7.07
C PRO A 101 -9.39 -6.82 8.19
N PRO A 102 -8.52 -5.84 7.90
CA PRO A 102 -8.12 -4.82 8.88
C PRO A 102 -9.22 -3.80 9.18
N LEU A 103 -10.21 -3.66 8.28
CA LEU A 103 -11.39 -2.80 8.41
C LEU A 103 -12.63 -3.56 7.91
N ALA A 104 -13.81 -2.99 8.11
CA ALA A 104 -15.02 -3.52 7.50
C ALA A 104 -15.06 -3.20 5.99
N GLU A 105 -15.83 -3.98 5.24
CA GLU A 105 -16.14 -3.70 3.84
C GLU A 105 -16.72 -2.30 3.69
N ASN A 106 -16.29 -1.55 2.66
CA ASN A 106 -16.77 -0.21 2.35
C ASN A 106 -16.50 0.81 3.47
N ASP A 107 -15.41 0.62 4.22
CA ASP A 107 -14.91 1.56 5.22
C ASP A 107 -13.74 2.41 4.68
N PHE A 108 -14.08 3.63 4.28
CA PHE A 108 -13.15 4.63 3.76
C PHE A 108 -12.69 5.65 4.83
N SER A 109 -12.86 5.34 6.12
CA SER A 109 -12.39 6.19 7.21
C SER A 109 -10.88 6.02 7.47
N PRO A 110 -10.08 7.11 7.55
CA PRO A 110 -8.66 6.97 7.84
C PRO A 110 -8.39 6.22 9.14
N PHE A 111 -7.29 5.45 9.22
CA PHE A 111 -6.91 4.89 10.51
C PHE A 111 -6.58 6.01 11.51
N PRO A 112 -7.01 5.91 12.78
CA PRO A 112 -7.00 7.03 13.73
C PRO A 112 -5.60 7.49 14.19
N ALA A 113 -4.56 6.66 14.08
CA ALA A 113 -3.14 7.05 14.24
C ALA A 113 -2.21 5.89 13.81
N PRO A 114 -1.05 6.11 13.19
CA PRO A 114 -0.03 5.06 13.00
C PRO A 114 0.96 4.96 14.20
N PRO A 115 1.34 3.75 14.65
CA PRO A 115 0.75 2.46 14.29
C PRO A 115 -0.45 2.15 15.20
N GLY A 116 -1.65 2.31 14.64
CA GLY A 116 -2.93 1.98 15.27
C GLY A 116 -3.46 0.63 14.83
N VAL A 117 -2.70 -0.12 14.01
CA VAL A 117 -3.04 -1.47 13.58
C VAL A 117 -1.82 -2.37 13.77
N PRO A 118 -1.81 -3.28 14.77
CA PRO A 118 -0.78 -4.30 14.84
C PRO A 118 -1.01 -5.30 13.71
N GLY A 119 -0.13 -5.34 12.72
CA GLY A 119 -0.34 -6.24 11.59
C GLY A 119 0.76 -6.24 10.54
N THR A 120 0.64 -7.18 9.61
CA THR A 120 1.42 -7.22 8.38
C THR A 120 0.44 -7.64 7.30
N PHE A 121 0.04 -6.69 6.47
CA PHE A 121 -1.05 -6.87 5.52
C PHE A 121 -0.96 -5.96 4.30
N GLY A 122 -1.54 -6.41 3.20
CA GLY A 122 -1.94 -5.58 2.06
C GLY A 122 -3.46 -5.55 1.98
N TYR A 123 -4.03 -4.38 1.76
CA TYR A 123 -5.47 -4.16 1.76
C TYR A 123 -5.88 -3.19 0.65
N ALA A 124 -7.00 -3.48 -0.01
CA ALA A 124 -7.60 -2.60 -1.00
C ALA A 124 -9.12 -2.75 -0.98
N ASP A 125 -9.82 -1.64 -1.16
CA ASP A 125 -11.29 -1.58 -1.12
C ASP A 125 -11.80 -0.53 -2.11
N GLN A 126 -12.99 -0.74 -2.65
CA GLN A 126 -13.55 0.05 -3.73
C GLN A 126 -15.08 0.06 -3.70
N ASN A 127 -15.67 1.25 -3.84
CA ASN A 127 -17.11 1.42 -4.06
C ASN A 127 -17.40 2.46 -5.14
N LEU A 128 -18.36 2.19 -6.02
CA LEU A 128 -18.93 3.17 -6.94
C LEU A 128 -20.45 3.09 -6.82
N SER A 129 -21.10 4.23 -6.69
CA SER A 129 -22.56 4.33 -6.70
C SER A 129 -23.01 5.58 -7.46
N GLY A 130 -24.21 5.50 -8.03
CA GLY A 130 -24.79 6.60 -8.80
C GLY A 130 -24.22 6.73 -10.21
N SER A 131 -24.45 7.88 -10.83
CA SER A 131 -24.08 8.15 -12.23
C SER A 131 -23.64 9.61 -12.40
N ALA A 132 -22.70 9.85 -13.30
CA ALA A 132 -22.23 11.19 -13.65
C ALA A 132 -23.27 12.02 -14.42
N ILE A 133 -24.27 11.34 -14.99
CA ILE A 133 -25.39 11.89 -15.76
C ILE A 133 -26.71 11.39 -15.18
N THR A 134 -27.79 12.06 -15.52
CA THR A 134 -29.16 11.65 -15.18
C THR A 134 -29.56 10.45 -16.04
N VAL A 135 -30.02 9.36 -15.42
CA VAL A 135 -30.46 8.14 -16.10
C VAL A 135 -31.91 7.86 -15.75
N GLY A 136 -32.83 8.09 -16.70
CA GLY A 136 -34.26 8.06 -16.42
C GLY A 136 -34.63 9.11 -15.37
N ASP A 137 -35.31 8.68 -14.30
CA ASP A 137 -35.67 9.54 -13.16
C ASP A 137 -34.56 9.62 -12.08
N VAL A 138 -33.44 8.90 -12.26
CA VAL A 138 -32.33 8.88 -11.29
C VAL A 138 -31.42 10.09 -11.55
N PRO A 139 -31.29 11.03 -10.59
CA PRO A 139 -30.49 12.23 -10.78
C PRO A 139 -28.99 11.90 -10.85
N ALA A 140 -28.24 12.75 -11.55
CA ALA A 140 -26.78 12.70 -11.57
C ALA A 140 -26.17 13.04 -10.19
N GLY A 141 -24.99 12.47 -9.92
CA GLY A 141 -24.24 12.62 -8.68
C GLY A 141 -23.58 11.31 -8.29
N ALA A 142 -22.51 10.93 -8.98
CA ALA A 142 -21.77 9.72 -8.65
C ALA A 142 -20.92 9.91 -7.38
N LEU A 143 -20.83 8.84 -6.59
CA LEU A 143 -19.92 8.68 -5.47
C LEU A 143 -18.94 7.55 -5.81
N ALA A 144 -17.67 7.89 -5.95
CA ALA A 144 -16.58 6.93 -6.17
C ALA A 144 -15.63 6.96 -4.98
N GLN A 145 -15.31 5.79 -4.43
CA GLN A 145 -14.48 5.65 -3.25
C GLN A 145 -13.44 4.56 -3.52
N THR A 146 -12.17 4.89 -3.32
CA THR A 146 -11.08 3.93 -3.38
C THR A 146 -10.23 4.01 -2.13
N ARG A 147 -9.67 2.87 -1.76
CA ARG A 147 -8.75 2.75 -0.63
C ARG A 147 -7.69 1.70 -0.90
N ALA A 148 -6.47 2.01 -0.52
CA ALA A 148 -5.33 1.11 -0.54
C ALA A 148 -4.51 1.31 0.72
N ASP A 149 -4.21 0.21 1.43
CA ASP A 149 -3.35 0.22 2.61
C ASP A 149 -2.27 -0.87 2.52
N ALA A 150 -1.13 -0.59 3.13
CA ALA A 150 -0.02 -1.53 3.29
C ALA A 150 0.58 -1.36 4.68
N SER A 151 0.81 -2.46 5.40
CA SER A 151 1.39 -2.46 6.74
C SER A 151 2.42 -3.57 6.89
N LEU A 152 3.54 -3.26 7.54
CA LEU A 152 4.61 -4.20 7.87
C LEU A 152 5.02 -3.99 9.33
N ALA A 153 4.83 -5.01 10.17
CA ALA A 153 5.39 -5.07 11.53
C ALA A 153 6.66 -5.92 11.61
N MET A 154 7.07 -6.50 10.48
CA MET A 154 8.25 -7.34 10.29
C MET A 154 8.76 -7.19 8.86
N ASN A 155 9.96 -7.70 8.59
CA ASN A 155 10.55 -7.67 7.25
C ASN A 155 9.60 -8.26 6.20
N GLY A 156 9.37 -7.52 5.12
CA GLY A 156 8.47 -7.93 4.06
C GLY A 156 8.20 -6.84 3.01
N MET A 157 7.31 -7.17 2.10
CA MET A 157 6.79 -6.31 1.04
C MET A 157 5.27 -6.39 1.09
N ALA A 158 4.61 -5.29 1.41
CA ALA A 158 3.15 -5.17 1.38
C ALA A 158 2.72 -4.05 0.42
N SER A 159 1.61 -4.27 -0.26
CA SER A 159 1.01 -3.26 -1.14
C SER A 159 -0.50 -3.33 -1.11
N GLY A 160 -1.14 -2.17 -1.26
CA GLY A 160 -2.54 -2.03 -1.61
C GLY A 160 -2.65 -1.26 -2.92
N ASN A 161 -3.56 -1.66 -3.79
CA ASN A 161 -3.92 -0.91 -4.99
C ASN A 161 -5.42 -1.02 -5.21
N SER A 162 -6.11 0.10 -5.29
CA SER A 162 -7.53 0.15 -5.60
C SER A 162 -7.79 1.19 -6.66
N ASP A 163 -8.68 0.85 -7.58
CA ASP A 163 -9.02 1.66 -8.72
C ASP A 163 -10.53 1.61 -8.95
N VAL A 164 -11.15 2.78 -9.02
CA VAL A 164 -12.44 2.96 -9.67
C VAL A 164 -12.17 3.59 -11.01
N GLY A 165 -12.62 2.94 -12.07
CA GLY A 165 -12.57 3.57 -13.38
C GLY A 165 -11.16 3.70 -13.94
N THR A 166 -10.27 2.72 -13.81
CA THR A 166 -9.14 2.64 -14.76
C THR A 166 -9.59 2.59 -16.23
N SER A 167 -10.90 2.42 -16.48
CA SER A 167 -11.53 2.60 -17.79
C SER A 167 -13.03 2.91 -17.66
N THR A 168 -13.47 3.91 -16.88
CA THR A 168 -14.80 4.49 -17.19
C THR A 168 -14.65 5.21 -18.51
N THR A 169 -14.80 4.44 -19.56
CA THR A 169 -14.65 4.85 -20.94
C THR A 169 -16.02 4.81 -21.53
N PHE A 170 -16.52 5.98 -21.89
CA PHE A 170 -17.72 6.03 -22.70
C PHE A 170 -17.47 6.81 -23.96
N SER A 171 -18.00 6.25 -25.04
CA SER A 171 -18.10 6.91 -26.32
C SER A 171 -19.45 7.57 -26.41
N PHE A 172 -19.46 8.84 -26.84
CA PHE A 172 -20.68 9.59 -26.99
C PHE A 172 -20.66 10.48 -28.23
N VAL A 173 -21.87 10.79 -28.70
CA VAL A 173 -22.15 11.82 -29.71
C VAL A 173 -23.18 12.76 -29.11
N MET A 174 -22.91 14.06 -29.14
CA MET A 174 -23.82 15.06 -28.60
C MET A 174 -25.12 15.11 -29.40
N GLY A 175 -26.27 15.27 -28.73
CA GLY A 175 -27.56 15.49 -29.38
C GLY A 175 -27.75 16.93 -29.89
N ALA A 176 -27.03 17.88 -29.30
CA ALA A 176 -26.90 19.27 -29.72
C ALA A 176 -25.50 19.78 -29.37
N GLU A 177 -24.98 20.76 -30.11
CA GLU A 177 -23.68 21.36 -29.78
C GLU A 177 -23.73 22.01 -28.40
N ASP A 178 -22.81 21.64 -27.51
CA ASP A 178 -22.77 22.15 -26.15
C ASP A 178 -21.35 22.09 -25.55
N THR A 179 -21.14 22.74 -24.41
CA THR A 179 -19.98 22.51 -23.55
C THR A 179 -20.31 21.50 -22.46
N MET A 180 -19.28 20.81 -21.98
CA MET A 180 -19.39 19.88 -20.86
C MET A 180 -18.57 20.42 -19.68
N THR A 181 -19.22 20.59 -18.54
CA THR A 181 -18.56 20.96 -17.28
C THR A 181 -18.45 19.74 -16.38
N ILE A 182 -17.23 19.38 -16.02
CA ILE A 182 -16.90 18.36 -15.04
C ILE A 182 -16.94 19.04 -13.67
N ALA A 183 -17.77 18.58 -12.75
CA ALA A 183 -17.88 19.14 -11.41
C ALA A 183 -17.97 18.05 -10.33
N PHE A 184 -17.16 18.18 -9.27
CA PHE A 184 -17.16 17.23 -8.15
C PHE A 184 -16.52 17.81 -6.88
N GLU A 185 -16.78 17.13 -5.78
CA GLU A 185 -16.09 17.28 -4.50
C GLU A 185 -15.10 16.13 -4.34
N ALA A 186 -13.93 16.39 -3.77
CA ALA A 186 -12.97 15.34 -3.43
C ALA A 186 -12.49 15.46 -1.99
N ASN A 187 -12.34 14.32 -1.34
CA ASN A 187 -11.74 14.16 -0.02
C ASN A 187 -10.52 13.26 -0.15
N PRO A 188 -9.37 13.79 -0.60
CA PRO A 188 -8.13 13.03 -0.67
C PRO A 188 -7.53 12.84 0.73
N TYR A 189 -7.04 11.64 1.02
CA TYR A 189 -6.25 11.37 2.21
C TYR A 189 -5.11 10.42 1.88
N THR A 190 -3.88 10.83 2.18
CA THR A 190 -2.71 9.95 2.07
C THR A 190 -1.80 10.09 3.28
N GLN A 191 -1.24 8.98 3.72
CA GLN A 191 -0.34 8.94 4.87
C GLN A 191 0.63 7.77 4.71
N ALA A 192 1.92 7.99 4.93
CA ALA A 192 2.93 6.92 5.05
C ALA A 192 3.17 6.53 6.54
N HIS A 193 4.26 5.84 6.91
CA HIS A 193 4.86 5.69 8.25
C HIS A 193 6.04 4.78 8.25
N VAL A 194 7.05 5.20 9.01
CA VAL A 194 8.30 4.54 9.24
C VAL A 194 8.65 4.81 10.70
N SER A 195 8.78 3.75 11.48
CA SER A 195 9.21 3.81 12.88
C SER A 195 10.64 4.32 13.01
N ALA A 196 10.97 4.95 14.14
CA ALA A 196 12.34 5.38 14.45
C ALA A 196 13.36 4.23 14.51
N ASP A 197 12.91 3.01 14.83
CA ASP A 197 13.72 1.79 14.86
C ASP A 197 13.77 1.07 13.49
N GLY A 198 13.49 1.81 12.41
CA GLY A 198 13.53 1.34 11.03
C GLY A 198 14.85 0.61 10.69
N ALA A 199 14.77 -0.58 10.10
CA ALA A 199 15.94 -1.26 9.56
C ALA A 199 16.43 -0.52 8.30
N PRO A 200 17.73 -0.62 7.94
CA PRO A 200 18.23 -0.07 6.69
C PRO A 200 17.38 -0.56 5.51
N THR A 201 16.86 0.38 4.71
CA THR A 201 15.83 0.21 3.65
C THR A 201 14.38 0.04 4.11
N THR A 202 13.85 0.91 4.99
CA THR A 202 12.40 1.00 5.25
C THR A 202 11.74 1.96 4.28
N ASN A 203 10.63 1.59 3.64
CA ASN A 203 9.89 2.45 2.72
C ASN A 203 8.40 2.36 3.01
N ALA A 204 7.70 3.49 3.05
CA ALA A 204 6.25 3.55 3.06
C ALA A 204 5.80 4.65 2.08
N ASN A 205 4.93 4.36 1.13
CA ASN A 205 4.50 5.30 0.09
C ASN A 205 2.98 5.20 -0.10
N ALA A 206 2.28 6.32 -0.16
CA ALA A 206 0.85 6.43 -0.43
C ALA A 206 0.63 7.46 -1.52
N ARG A 207 -0.11 7.13 -2.58
CA ARG A 207 -0.30 7.98 -3.77
C ARG A 207 -1.75 7.98 -4.19
N LEU A 208 -2.17 9.11 -4.73
CA LEU A 208 -3.43 9.25 -5.44
C LEU A 208 -3.14 9.60 -6.89
N SER A 209 -4.04 9.17 -7.77
CA SER A 209 -4.13 9.75 -9.10
C SER A 209 -5.58 9.90 -9.50
N TRP A 210 -5.89 11.06 -10.07
CA TRP A 210 -7.18 11.32 -10.67
C TRP A 210 -7.01 12.14 -11.94
N SER A 211 -7.63 11.71 -13.04
CA SER A 211 -7.64 12.48 -14.27
C SER A 211 -8.89 12.23 -15.08
N ILE A 212 -9.19 13.16 -15.97
CA ILE A 212 -10.20 13.00 -17.01
C ILE A 212 -9.67 13.57 -18.33
N ASN A 213 -9.89 12.82 -19.41
CA ASN A 213 -9.49 13.21 -20.76
C ASN A 213 -10.64 12.93 -21.72
N ILE A 214 -10.87 13.84 -22.68
CA ILE A 214 -11.80 13.65 -23.78
C ILE A 214 -11.00 13.71 -25.08
N VAL A 215 -11.12 12.67 -25.88
CA VAL A 215 -10.52 12.54 -27.21
C VAL A 215 -11.63 12.56 -28.25
N ASP A 216 -11.47 13.36 -29.28
CA ASP A 216 -12.27 13.27 -30.49
C ASP A 216 -11.76 12.07 -31.30
N MET A 217 -12.59 11.04 -31.43
CA MET A 217 -12.25 9.80 -32.13
C MET A 217 -12.23 9.96 -33.66
N THR A 218 -12.83 11.03 -34.19
CA THR A 218 -12.78 11.35 -35.62
C THR A 218 -11.42 11.91 -36.00
N THR A 219 -10.85 12.79 -35.17
CA THR A 219 -9.57 13.45 -35.43
C THR A 219 -8.38 12.82 -34.70
N GLY A 220 -8.64 12.03 -33.66
CA GLY A 220 -7.64 11.44 -32.77
C GLY A 220 -7.01 12.44 -31.79
N LEU A 221 -7.55 13.65 -31.65
CA LEU A 221 -6.98 14.71 -30.82
C LEU A 221 -7.65 14.78 -29.45
N SER A 222 -6.87 15.04 -28.40
CA SER A 222 -7.42 15.41 -27.09
C SER A 222 -8.06 16.80 -27.21
N VAL A 223 -9.35 16.89 -26.89
CA VAL A 223 -10.13 18.14 -26.89
C VAL A 223 -10.32 18.69 -25.48
N PHE A 224 -10.00 17.88 -24.46
CA PHE A 224 -10.04 18.30 -23.07
C PHE A 224 -9.17 17.37 -22.20
N SER A 225 -8.46 17.96 -21.24
CA SER A 225 -7.71 17.23 -20.23
C SER A 225 -7.77 17.99 -18.92
N PHE A 226 -8.06 17.28 -17.82
CA PHE A 226 -8.10 17.86 -16.49
C PHE A 226 -7.57 16.87 -15.46
N ALA A 227 -6.55 17.29 -14.72
CA ALA A 227 -5.89 16.51 -13.67
C ALA A 227 -5.41 17.50 -12.59
N PRO A 228 -6.20 17.73 -11.54
CA PRO A 228 -5.83 18.69 -10.49
C PRO A 228 -4.56 18.26 -9.76
N ASP A 229 -3.66 19.21 -9.50
CA ASP A 229 -2.40 18.94 -8.82
C ASP A 229 -2.63 18.46 -7.37
N GLU A 230 -3.71 18.90 -6.74
CA GLU A 230 -4.11 18.50 -5.39
C GLU A 230 -4.40 16.99 -5.27
N LEU A 231 -4.92 16.37 -6.34
CA LEU A 231 -5.23 14.95 -6.36
C LEU A 231 -4.10 14.07 -6.90
N ASN A 232 -3.07 14.67 -7.51
CA ASN A 232 -1.98 13.93 -8.18
C ASN A 232 -0.60 14.25 -7.59
N GLY A 233 -0.17 15.52 -7.66
CA GLY A 233 1.16 15.93 -7.27
C GLY A 233 1.30 16.07 -5.75
N ALA A 234 0.37 16.78 -5.12
CA ALA A 234 0.41 17.11 -3.69
C ALA A 234 0.10 15.91 -2.78
N SER A 235 -0.61 14.91 -3.32
CA SER A 235 -1.05 13.68 -2.66
C SER A 235 -0.02 12.54 -2.72
N ASN A 236 1.17 12.77 -3.29
CA ASN A 236 2.25 11.78 -3.28
C ASN A 236 2.95 11.78 -1.92
N VAL A 237 2.84 10.70 -1.15
CA VAL A 237 3.42 10.61 0.20
C VAL A 237 4.41 9.46 0.27
N SER A 238 5.60 9.70 0.83
CA SER A 238 6.67 8.70 0.96
C SER A 238 7.41 8.86 2.28
N ARG A 239 8.00 7.79 2.83
CA ARG A 239 8.95 7.86 3.95
C ARG A 239 10.01 6.77 3.84
N THR A 240 11.21 7.08 4.30
CA THR A 240 12.41 6.25 4.28
C THR A 240 13.00 6.11 5.69
N ASP A 241 13.88 5.14 5.94
CA ASP A 241 14.52 4.93 7.25
C ASP A 241 15.35 6.13 7.74
N GLY A 242 15.86 6.96 6.82
CA GLY A 242 16.56 8.21 7.16
C GLY A 242 15.65 9.34 7.65
N PHE A 243 14.32 9.19 7.57
CA PHE A 243 13.34 10.20 7.97
C PHE A 243 12.10 9.54 8.63
N PRO A 244 12.25 8.98 9.84
CA PRO A 244 11.16 8.35 10.56
C PRO A 244 10.13 9.40 11.04
N GLY A 245 8.95 8.92 11.44
CA GLY A 245 7.88 9.78 11.94
C GLY A 245 6.70 9.84 10.97
N THR A 246 5.90 10.92 11.01
CA THR A 246 4.66 11.06 10.23
C THR A 246 4.47 12.24 9.28
N THR A 247 3.93 11.91 8.10
CA THR A 247 3.63 12.76 6.94
C THR A 247 2.25 12.37 6.42
N THR A 248 1.33 13.33 6.46
CA THR A 248 -0.06 13.17 6.05
C THR A 248 -0.40 14.29 5.08
N TYR A 249 -1.11 13.95 4.01
CA TYR A 249 -1.81 14.91 3.17
C TYR A 249 -3.31 14.69 3.38
N ASP A 250 -3.95 15.69 3.98
CA ASP A 250 -5.38 15.72 4.29
C ASP A 250 -5.84 17.20 4.24
N PRO A 251 -6.09 17.73 3.05
CA PRO A 251 -6.56 19.11 2.87
C PRO A 251 -8.05 19.27 3.25
N GLY A 252 -8.75 18.19 3.64
CA GLY A 252 -10.20 18.17 3.75
C GLY A 252 -10.90 18.10 2.39
N THR A 253 -12.15 18.59 2.33
CA THR A 253 -12.94 18.60 1.10
C THR A 253 -12.49 19.72 0.16
N LEU A 254 -12.16 19.34 -1.07
CA LEU A 254 -11.82 20.22 -2.18
C LEU A 254 -12.95 20.20 -3.21
N ASN A 255 -13.14 21.33 -3.90
CA ASN A 255 -14.15 21.48 -4.96
C ASN A 255 -13.44 21.69 -6.30
N PHE A 256 -13.82 20.91 -7.30
CA PHE A 256 -13.23 20.99 -8.63
C PHE A 256 -14.29 21.25 -9.68
N SER A 257 -13.96 22.11 -10.65
CA SER A 257 -14.79 22.38 -11.81
C SER A 257 -13.90 22.73 -13.01
N ALA A 258 -14.18 22.13 -14.16
CA ALA A 258 -13.52 22.44 -15.42
C ALA A 258 -14.47 22.23 -16.60
N THR A 259 -14.43 23.13 -17.58
CA THR A 259 -15.35 23.13 -18.73
C THR A 259 -14.58 22.90 -20.03
N THR A 260 -15.10 22.04 -20.90
CA THR A 260 -14.57 21.78 -22.23
C THR A 260 -14.77 22.98 -23.16
N GLY A 261 -14.11 22.95 -24.33
CA GLY A 261 -14.60 23.70 -25.49
C GLY A 261 -15.97 23.18 -25.98
N MET A 262 -16.50 23.81 -27.01
CA MET A 262 -17.73 23.33 -27.68
C MET A 262 -17.50 21.93 -28.25
N LEU A 263 -18.38 21.00 -27.93
CA LEU A 263 -18.42 19.64 -28.48
C LEU A 263 -19.45 19.59 -29.60
N SER A 264 -19.04 19.09 -30.78
CA SER A 264 -19.87 19.06 -31.98
C SER A 264 -20.75 17.80 -32.02
N VAL A 265 -21.91 17.91 -32.67
CA VAL A 265 -22.80 16.76 -32.94
C VAL A 265 -22.26 15.82 -34.00
N ASP A 266 -21.30 16.27 -34.83
CA ASP A 266 -20.76 15.48 -35.95
C ASP A 266 -19.53 14.63 -35.56
N SER A 267 -19.09 14.70 -34.30
CA SER A 267 -17.90 14.01 -33.80
C SER A 267 -18.27 12.96 -32.75
N THR A 268 -17.56 11.84 -32.79
CA THR A 268 -17.63 10.84 -31.72
C THR A 268 -16.53 11.12 -30.73
N TYR A 269 -16.89 11.37 -29.48
CA TYR A 269 -15.94 11.60 -28.40
C TYR A 269 -15.78 10.35 -27.56
N GLN A 270 -14.59 10.13 -27.02
CA GLN A 270 -14.32 9.17 -25.97
C GLN A 270 -13.81 9.92 -24.76
N ILE A 271 -14.48 9.75 -23.64
CA ILE A 271 -14.01 10.26 -22.35
C ILE A 271 -13.49 9.10 -21.52
N THR A 272 -12.36 9.33 -20.87
CA THR A 272 -11.73 8.41 -19.94
C THR A 272 -11.53 9.14 -18.63
N ILE A 273 -12.11 8.61 -17.56
CA ILE A 273 -11.82 9.02 -16.19
C ILE A 273 -10.82 8.00 -15.63
N GLN A 274 -9.90 8.42 -14.78
CA GLN A 274 -9.02 7.55 -14.00
C GLN A 274 -9.10 7.97 -12.54
N HIS A 275 -9.26 7.01 -11.62
CA HIS A 275 -9.29 7.24 -10.18
C HIS A 275 -8.60 6.07 -9.47
N ASN A 276 -7.37 6.32 -9.00
CA ASN A 276 -6.48 5.32 -8.39
C ASN A 276 -6.06 5.73 -6.97
N THR A 277 -6.03 4.76 -6.06
CA THR A 277 -5.25 4.80 -4.82
C THR A 277 -4.20 3.69 -4.79
N LEU A 278 -2.98 4.06 -4.41
CA LEU A 278 -1.87 3.13 -4.22
C LEU A 278 -1.25 3.31 -2.84
N ALA A 279 -0.97 2.21 -2.16
CA ALA A 279 -0.16 2.14 -0.96
C ALA A 279 0.92 1.07 -1.09
N ASN A 280 2.13 1.37 -0.61
CA ASN A 280 3.26 0.46 -0.66
C ASN A 280 4.07 0.59 0.62
N ALA A 281 4.28 -0.50 1.36
CA ALA A 281 5.20 -0.54 2.48
C ALA A 281 6.24 -1.64 2.20
N LEU A 282 7.52 -1.28 2.11
CA LEU A 282 8.59 -2.16 1.68
C LEU A 282 9.76 -2.12 2.64
N GLN A 283 10.29 -3.28 3.05
CA GLN A 283 11.57 -3.36 3.75
C GLN A 283 12.47 -4.46 3.23
N ASN A 284 13.69 -4.15 2.73
CA ASN A 284 14.53 -5.19 2.17
C ASN A 284 16.07 -4.95 2.21
N GLN A 285 16.73 -5.35 3.31
CA GLN A 285 17.83 -6.35 3.26
C GLN A 285 18.06 -7.09 4.60
N ALA A 286 18.33 -8.39 4.45
CA ALA A 286 18.55 -9.45 5.43
C ALA A 286 19.74 -9.24 6.40
N VAL A 287 19.51 -9.52 7.69
CA VAL A 287 20.56 -9.96 8.60
C VAL A 287 20.17 -11.34 9.13
N PRO A 288 21.05 -12.36 9.01
CA PRO A 288 20.75 -13.75 9.34
C PRO A 288 20.07 -13.90 10.69
N GLU A 289 19.08 -14.79 10.72
CA GLU A 289 18.38 -15.19 11.93
C GLU A 289 19.36 -15.32 13.10
N PRO A 290 18.98 -14.89 14.33
CA PRO A 290 19.80 -15.02 15.53
C PRO A 290 20.39 -16.42 15.72
N ALA A 291 19.80 -17.44 15.11
CA ALA A 291 20.32 -18.78 15.00
C ALA A 291 21.75 -18.87 14.45
N THR A 292 22.13 -18.08 13.44
CA THR A 292 23.49 -18.15 12.86
C THR A 292 24.56 -17.51 13.77
N LEU A 293 24.23 -16.40 14.44
CA LEU A 293 25.07 -15.79 15.47
C LEU A 293 25.17 -16.69 16.71
N ALA A 294 24.07 -17.34 17.10
CA ALA A 294 24.07 -18.33 18.16
C ALA A 294 24.90 -19.56 17.79
N ILE A 295 24.82 -20.06 16.54
CA ILE A 295 25.64 -21.17 16.05
C ILE A 295 27.11 -20.78 15.96
N PHE A 296 27.43 -19.57 15.52
CA PHE A 296 28.80 -19.06 15.53
C PHE A 296 29.34 -18.91 16.96
N GLY A 297 28.55 -18.34 17.87
CA GLY A 297 28.89 -18.21 19.29
C GLY A 297 29.08 -19.56 19.98
N LEU A 298 28.19 -20.53 19.70
CA LEU A 298 28.31 -21.91 20.17
C LEU A 298 29.53 -22.61 19.54
N GLY A 299 29.84 -22.35 18.27
CA GLY A 299 31.02 -22.87 17.58
C GLY A 299 32.33 -22.37 18.19
N VAL A 300 32.42 -21.07 18.50
CA VAL A 300 33.60 -20.46 19.15
C VAL A 300 33.73 -20.95 20.60
N LEU A 301 32.63 -21.08 21.35
CA LEU A 301 32.64 -21.68 22.69
C LEU A 301 33.05 -23.17 22.65
N GLY A 302 32.60 -23.92 21.64
CA GLY A 302 33.02 -25.30 21.40
C GLY A 302 34.52 -25.42 21.14
N LEU A 303 35.08 -24.55 20.31
CA LEU A 303 36.51 -24.52 20.01
C LEU A 303 37.36 -24.10 21.23
N GLY A 304 36.91 -23.12 22.02
CA GLY A 304 37.60 -22.67 23.23
C GLY A 304 37.64 -23.71 24.35
N THR A 305 36.61 -24.56 24.45
CA THR A 305 36.57 -25.65 25.45
C THR A 305 37.38 -26.88 25.04
N ILE A 306 37.52 -27.13 23.73
CA ILE A 306 38.33 -28.23 23.20
C ILE A 306 39.83 -27.86 23.20
N GLY A 307 40.19 -26.61 22.90
CA GLY A 307 41.59 -26.15 22.88
C GLY A 307 42.31 -26.20 24.25
N ARG A 308 41.58 -26.11 25.36
CA ARG A 308 42.16 -26.17 26.72
C ARG A 308 42.54 -27.58 27.22
N ARG A 309 42.16 -28.65 26.51
CA ARG A 309 42.45 -30.03 26.96
C ARG A 309 43.80 -30.59 26.51
N ARG A 310 44.65 -29.80 25.84
CA ARG A 310 45.96 -30.27 25.36
C ARG A 310 47.13 -29.42 25.85
N PHE A 311 47.27 -29.22 27.16
CA PHE A 311 48.55 -28.84 27.78
C PHE A 311 48.59 -29.28 29.24
N SER A 312 48.77 -30.58 29.46
CA SER A 312 49.37 -31.11 30.70
C SER A 312 49.87 -32.51 30.40
N THR A 313 51.12 -32.59 29.96
CA THR A 313 51.91 -33.83 30.00
C THR A 313 53.04 -33.58 30.99
N ASP A 314 52.88 -34.18 32.16
CA ASP A 314 53.84 -34.21 33.26
C ASP A 314 54.66 -35.51 33.11
N PRO A 315 55.98 -35.48 32.85
CA PRO A 315 56.79 -36.68 32.76
C PRO A 315 57.18 -37.16 34.15
N LYS A 316 56.69 -38.35 34.52
CA LYS A 316 57.03 -39.06 35.76
C LYS A 316 58.51 -39.48 35.79
N HIS A 317 59.07 -39.31 36.99
CA HIS A 317 60.22 -40.00 37.57
C HIS A 317 60.53 -41.39 36.98
N PHE A 318 61.79 -41.58 36.55
CA PHE A 318 62.43 -42.90 36.49
C PHE A 318 63.66 -42.89 37.40
N ASP A 319 63.60 -43.70 38.44
CA ASP A 319 64.69 -44.02 39.37
C ASP A 319 65.32 -45.33 38.88
N SER A 320 66.64 -45.35 38.63
CA SER A 320 67.36 -46.59 38.32
C SER A 320 68.72 -46.58 39.00
N ASN A 321 68.71 -47.16 40.20
CA ASN A 321 69.87 -47.46 41.01
C ASN A 321 70.18 -48.96 40.82
N GLN A 322 71.20 -49.32 40.03
CA GLN A 322 71.80 -50.66 40.06
C GLN A 322 73.34 -50.58 40.02
N ARG A 323 73.94 -51.26 40.99
CA ARG A 323 75.35 -51.33 41.35
C ARG A 323 76.01 -52.60 40.80
N LEU A 324 77.26 -52.42 40.31
CA LEU A 324 78.49 -53.23 40.50
C LEU A 324 78.59 -54.64 39.84
N PRO A 325 79.79 -55.27 39.72
CA PRO A 325 81.10 -54.95 40.31
C PRO A 325 82.34 -55.02 39.37
N ARG A 326 83.52 -54.78 39.96
CA ARG A 326 84.84 -55.24 39.50
C ARG A 326 85.01 -56.74 39.68
#